data_AF-A0AAP5YDZ0-F1
#
_entry.id   AF-A0AAP5YDZ0-F1
#
_cell.length_a   1.000
_cell.length_b   1.000
_cell.length_c   1.000
_cell.angle_alpha   90.00
_cell.angle_beta   90.00
_cell.angle_gamma   90.00
#
_symmetry.space_group_name_H-M   'P 1'
#
loop_
_entity.id
_entity.type
_entity.pdbx_description
1 polymer ?
#
loop_
_entity_poly.entity_id
_entity_poly.type
_entity_poly.pdbx_seq_one_letter_code
_entity_poly.pdbx_strand_id
1 'polypeptide(L)'
;MIYAIAGRPGGGKTYEAVAYHIIPAIKEGRKVITNITLNVDWFVKIFGEDARDLIKIVDGRLTDFGSTSRPFSQIEDYSDEWRNEKGQGPLYIVDEAHMSLPSR
;
A
#
# COMPACT_ATOMS: atom_id res chain seq x y z
N MET A 1 -6.13 -4.97 -12.76
CA MET A 1 -5.01 -4.37 -13.52
C MET A 1 -3.86 -4.14 -12.54
N ILE A 2 -2.63 -4.45 -12.95
CA ILE A 2 -1.41 -4.33 -12.11
C ILE A 2 -0.48 -3.34 -12.79
N TYR A 3 0.14 -2.45 -12.01
CA TYR A 3 1.13 -1.49 -12.48
C TYR A 3 2.45 -1.72 -11.75
N ALA A 4 3.56 -1.54 -12.45
CA ALA A 4 4.90 -1.56 -11.87
C ALA A 4 5.53 -0.17 -12.01
N ILE A 5 5.96 0.42 -10.89
CA ILE A 5 6.68 1.70 -10.86
C ILE A 5 8.15 1.37 -10.56
N ALA A 6 9.01 1.48 -11.58
CA ALA A 6 10.43 1.15 -11.48
C ALA A 6 11.30 2.40 -11.69
N GLY A 7 12.45 2.45 -11.02
CA GLY A 7 13.36 3.59 -11.09
C GLY A 7 14.38 3.57 -9.95
N ARG A 8 15.41 4.41 -10.08
CA ARG A 8 16.49 4.51 -9.08
C ARG A 8 15.93 4.92 -7.70
N PRO A 9 16.59 4.53 -6.59
CA PRO A 9 16.33 5.12 -5.28
C PRO A 9 16.39 6.65 -5.34
N GLY A 10 15.49 7.34 -4.65
CA GLY A 10 15.35 8.80 -4.73
C GLY A 10 14.66 9.34 -6.00
N GLY A 11 14.26 8.48 -6.95
CA GLY A 11 13.61 8.90 -8.20
C GLY A 11 12.13 9.30 -8.10
N GLY A 12 11.60 9.53 -6.90
CA GLY A 12 10.21 9.98 -6.72
C GLY A 12 9.12 8.91 -6.85
N LYS A 13 9.47 7.62 -6.88
CA LYS A 13 8.49 6.51 -7.00
C LYS A 13 7.39 6.54 -5.93
N THR A 14 7.77 6.84 -4.69
CA THR A 14 6.83 6.95 -3.58
C THR A 14 5.87 8.13 -3.80
N TYR A 15 6.35 9.26 -4.30
CA TYR A 15 5.49 10.40 -4.64
C TYR A 15 4.50 10.02 -5.73
N GLU A 16 4.96 9.36 -6.79
CA GLU A 16 4.10 8.86 -7.87
C GLU A 16 2.99 7.93 -7.32
N ALA A 17 3.38 6.94 -6.51
CA ALA A 17 2.46 6.00 -5.88
C ALA A 17 1.42 6.72 -5.01
N VAL A 18 1.84 7.68 -4.18
CA VAL A 18 0.92 8.42 -3.31
C VAL A 18 0.00 9.33 -4.10
N ALA A 19 0.55 10.16 -4.98
CA ALA A 19 -0.18 11.21 -5.69
C ALA A 19 -1.18 10.67 -6.72
N TYR A 20 -0.80 9.63 -7.45
CA TYR A 20 -1.58 9.15 -8.60
C TYR A 20 -2.29 7.81 -8.37
N HIS A 21 -2.00 7.11 -7.27
CA HIS A 21 -2.69 5.86 -6.93
C HIS A 21 -3.38 5.89 -5.57
N ILE A 22 -2.68 6.25 -4.49
CA ILE A 22 -3.26 6.21 -3.13
C ILE A 22 -4.31 7.31 -2.95
N ILE A 23 -3.97 8.57 -3.21
CA ILE A 23 -4.89 9.69 -3.03
C ILE A 23 -6.16 9.51 -3.88
N PRO A 24 -6.09 9.16 -5.18
CA PRO A 24 -7.28 8.87 -5.96
C PRO A 24 -8.12 7.71 -5.39
N ALA A 25 -7.48 6.62 -4.95
CA ALA A 25 -8.20 5.49 -4.35
C ALA A 25 -8.96 5.91 -3.07
N ILE A 26 -8.34 6.66 -2.17
CA ILE A 26 -8.98 7.15 -0.96
C ILE A 26 -10.16 8.08 -1.29
N LYS A 27 -9.99 9.00 -2.26
CA LYS A 27 -11.09 9.87 -2.73
C LYS A 27 -12.28 9.11 -3.29
N GLU A 28 -12.04 7.94 -3.88
CA GLU A 28 -13.09 7.04 -4.41
C GLU A 28 -13.67 6.10 -3.34
N GLY A 29 -13.25 6.24 -2.08
CA GLY A 29 -13.69 5.35 -1.00
C GLY A 29 -13.10 3.94 -1.11
N ARG A 30 -11.97 3.77 -1.81
CA ARG A 30 -11.30 2.48 -1.98
C ARG A 30 -10.21 2.30 -0.93
N LYS A 31 -10.31 1.22 -0.13
CA LYS A 31 -9.30 0.85 0.86
C LYS A 31 -7.93 0.65 0.22
N VAL A 32 -6.89 1.16 0.87
CA VAL A 32 -5.49 1.04 0.49
C VAL A 32 -4.74 0.23 1.55
N ILE A 33 -3.97 -0.76 1.10
CA ILE A 33 -3.09 -1.57 1.94
C ILE A 33 -1.66 -1.41 1.43
N THR A 34 -0.75 -0.91 2.27
CA THR A 34 0.61 -0.56 1.82
C THR A 34 1.65 -0.60 2.93
N ASN A 35 2.91 -0.87 2.58
CA ASN A 35 4.09 -0.67 3.44
C ASN A 35 4.76 0.71 3.25
N ILE A 36 4.22 1.58 2.38
CA ILE A 36 4.68 2.98 2.32
C ILE A 36 4.30 3.67 3.62
N THR A 37 5.25 4.38 4.23
CA THR A 37 5.00 5.23 5.39
C THR A 37 4.14 6.42 4.98
N LEU A 38 2.90 6.46 5.48
CA LEU A 38 1.95 7.55 5.23
C LEU A 38 1.64 8.31 6.53
N ASN A 39 1.45 9.63 6.40
CA ASN A 39 0.93 10.44 7.50
C ASN A 39 -0.60 10.40 7.49
N VAL A 40 -1.19 9.41 8.19
CA VAL A 40 -2.65 9.18 8.19
C VAL A 40 -3.43 10.39 8.70
N ASP A 41 -2.91 11.12 9.69
CA ASP A 41 -3.61 12.30 10.23
C ASP A 41 -3.73 13.42 9.18
N TRP A 42 -2.79 13.54 8.26
CA TRP A 42 -2.92 14.43 7.11
C TRP A 42 -3.99 13.97 6.13
N PHE A 43 -4.13 12.66 5.88
CA PHE A 43 -5.24 12.14 5.08
C PHE A 43 -6.58 12.45 5.76
N VAL A 44 -6.70 12.21 7.07
CA VAL A 44 -7.90 12.52 7.84
C VAL A 44 -8.25 14.01 7.78
N LYS A 45 -7.25 14.89 7.93
CA LYS A 45 -7.45 16.34 7.85
C LYS A 45 -8.03 16.80 6.50
N ILE A 46 -7.69 16.12 5.41
CA ILE A 46 -8.08 16.53 4.05
C ILE A 46 -9.35 15.80 3.57
N PHE A 47 -9.53 14.53 3.94
CA PHE A 47 -10.58 13.65 3.42
C PHE A 47 -11.65 13.26 4.45
N GLY A 48 -11.46 13.61 5.73
CA GLY A 48 -12.37 13.23 6.82
C GLY A 48 -11.94 11.96 7.56
N GLU A 49 -12.63 11.64 8.67
CA GLU A 49 -12.25 10.53 9.56
C GLU A 49 -12.31 9.17 8.87
N ASP A 50 -13.24 8.98 7.92
CA ASP A 50 -13.40 7.73 7.16
C ASP A 50 -12.10 7.30 6.44
N ALA A 51 -11.21 8.25 6.11
CA ALA A 51 -9.92 7.95 5.50
C ALA A 51 -9.02 7.07 6.39
N ARG A 52 -9.19 7.14 7.72
CA ARG A 52 -8.45 6.31 8.68
C ARG A 52 -8.75 4.83 8.48
N ASP A 53 -10.02 4.49 8.28
CA ASP A 53 -10.47 3.10 8.09
C ASP A 53 -10.12 2.56 6.69
N LEU A 54 -9.94 3.47 5.73
CA LEU A 54 -9.52 3.13 4.37
C LEU A 54 -8.01 2.91 4.24
N ILE A 55 -7.17 3.29 5.21
CA ILE A 55 -5.71 3.16 5.12
C ILE A 55 -5.21 2.11 6.11
N LYS A 56 -4.70 0.98 5.59
CA LYS A 56 -3.97 -0.02 6.38
C LYS A 56 -2.49 0.04 6.05
N ILE A 57 -1.69 0.54 6.99
CA ILE A 57 -0.23 0.49 6.90
C ILE A 57 0.23 -0.87 7.43
N VAL A 58 0.97 -1.59 6.59
CA VAL A 58 1.65 -2.83 6.97
C VAL A 58 3.09 -2.46 7.33
N ASP A 59 3.53 -2.84 8.53
CA ASP A 59 4.91 -2.60 8.94
C ASP A 59 5.88 -3.27 7.97
N GLY A 60 6.75 -2.49 7.35
CA GLY A 60 7.76 -2.94 6.39
C GLY A 60 8.80 -3.92 6.97
N ARG A 61 8.91 -4.02 8.31
CA ARG A 61 9.88 -4.88 9.05
C ARG A 61 11.30 -4.82 8.48
N LEU A 62 11.73 -3.63 8.04
CA LEU A 62 13.03 -3.44 7.37
C LEU A 62 14.23 -3.69 8.30
N THR A 63 14.00 -3.71 9.61
CA THR A 63 15.01 -3.93 10.65
C THR A 63 15.15 -5.39 11.09
N ASP A 64 14.22 -6.27 10.69
CA ASP A 64 14.20 -7.67 11.10
C ASP A 64 15.07 -8.52 10.15
N PHE A 65 16.38 -8.34 10.24
CA PHE A 65 17.36 -9.14 9.51
C PHE A 65 17.29 -10.61 9.97
N GLY A 66 16.68 -11.47 9.14
CA GLY A 66 16.62 -12.92 9.36
C GLY A 66 15.21 -13.53 9.37
N SER A 67 14.15 -12.72 9.37
CA SER A 67 12.78 -13.23 9.27
C SER A 67 12.41 -13.55 7.81
N THR A 68 11.88 -14.75 7.58
CA THR A 68 11.32 -15.17 6.28
C THR A 68 9.92 -14.61 6.02
N SER A 69 9.28 -14.03 7.05
CA SER A 69 7.96 -13.38 6.95
C SER A 69 8.14 -11.88 6.68
N ARG A 70 8.53 -11.56 5.44
CA ARG A 70 8.51 -10.19 4.92
C ARG A 70 7.06 -9.80 4.57
N PRO A 71 6.66 -8.54 4.74
CA PRO A 71 5.36 -8.08 4.28
C PRO A 71 5.14 -8.38 2.81
N PHE A 72 3.93 -8.80 2.46
CA PHE A 72 3.52 -9.08 1.08
C PHE A 72 4.26 -10.27 0.42
N SER A 73 4.88 -11.15 1.21
CA SER A 73 5.54 -12.37 0.73
C SER A 73 4.66 -13.62 0.78
N GLN A 74 3.49 -13.55 1.44
CA GLN A 74 2.56 -14.67 1.57
C GLN A 74 1.21 -14.37 0.92
N ILE A 75 0.43 -15.41 0.59
CA ILE A 75 -0.90 -15.25 -0.01
C ILE A 75 -1.87 -14.54 0.95
N GLU A 76 -1.70 -14.81 2.24
CA GLU A 76 -2.52 -14.28 3.32
C GLU A 76 -2.43 -12.74 3.38
N ASP A 77 -1.29 -12.16 2.98
CA ASP A 77 -1.09 -10.71 2.91
C ASP A 77 -2.04 -10.03 1.91
N TYR A 78 -2.58 -10.78 0.94
CA TYR A 78 -3.48 -10.29 -0.11
C TYR A 78 -4.94 -10.74 0.08
N SER A 79 -5.25 -11.42 1.19
CA SER A 79 -6.54 -12.10 1.40
C SER A 79 -7.58 -11.24 2.13
N ASP A 80 -7.47 -9.91 2.09
CA ASP A 80 -8.45 -9.01 2.71
C ASP A 80 -9.82 -9.06 1.99
N GLU A 81 -10.86 -9.39 2.75
CA GLU A 81 -12.23 -9.59 2.24
C GLU A 81 -12.99 -8.29 1.99
N TRP A 82 -12.46 -7.13 2.41
CA TRP A 82 -13.13 -5.84 2.27
C TRP A 82 -13.49 -5.55 0.81
N ARG A 83 -14.69 -5.04 0.57
CA ARG A 83 -15.16 -4.58 -0.75
C ARG A 83 -15.86 -3.24 -0.60
N ASN A 84 -15.73 -2.36 -1.60
CA ASN A 84 -16.57 -1.17 -1.70
C ASN A 84 -17.94 -1.48 -2.32
N GLU A 85 -18.79 -0.45 -2.42
CA GLU A 85 -20.13 -0.53 -3.03
C GLU A 85 -20.11 -1.04 -4.48
N LYS A 86 -19.00 -0.85 -5.19
CA LYS A 86 -18.81 -1.33 -6.57
C LYS A 86 -18.27 -2.77 -6.64
N GLY A 87 -18.16 -3.46 -5.50
CA GLY A 87 -17.59 -4.81 -5.40
C GLY A 87 -16.08 -4.87 -5.61
N GLN A 88 -15.36 -3.75 -5.55
CA GLN A 88 -13.90 -3.70 -5.73
C GLN A 88 -13.19 -3.99 -4.41
N GLY A 89 -12.18 -4.85 -4.44
CA GLY A 89 -11.29 -5.10 -3.31
C GLY A 89 -10.29 -3.97 -3.07
N PRO A 90 -9.45 -4.10 -2.01
CA PRO A 90 -8.46 -3.09 -1.68
C PRO A 90 -7.47 -2.86 -2.82
N LEU A 91 -6.87 -1.68 -2.85
CA LEU A 91 -5.70 -1.39 -3.65
C LEU A 91 -4.46 -1.71 -2.82
N TYR A 92 -3.64 -2.64 -3.32
CA TYR A 92 -2.37 -3.00 -2.71
C TYR A 92 -1.25 -2.19 -3.37
N ILE A 93 -0.44 -1.49 -2.57
CA ILE A 93 0.77 -0.81 -3.03
C ILE A 93 1.94 -1.37 -2.22
N VAL A 94 2.82 -2.07 -2.90
CA VAL A 94 3.99 -2.72 -2.30
C VAL A 94 5.24 -1.94 -2.70
N ASP A 95 5.82 -1.22 -1.75
CA ASP A 95 7.14 -0.59 -1.91
C ASP A 95 8.24 -1.64 -1.77
N GLU A 96 9.33 -1.43 -2.51
CA GLU A 96 10.42 -2.38 -2.66
C GLU A 96 9.95 -3.82 -2.94
N ALA A 97 8.95 -3.97 -3.83
CA ALA A 97 8.31 -5.25 -4.16
C ALA A 97 9.29 -6.38 -4.57
N HIS A 98 10.48 -6.03 -5.06
CA HIS A 98 11.55 -6.97 -5.37
C HIS A 98 12.09 -7.73 -4.13
N MET A 99 11.82 -7.23 -2.92
CA MET A 99 12.18 -7.86 -1.65
C MET A 99 11.14 -8.92 -1.20
N SER A 100 9.89 -8.78 -1.64
CA SER A 100 8.78 -9.66 -1.25
C SER A 100 8.47 -10.73 -2.30
N LEU A 101 8.79 -10.44 -3.57
CA LEU A 101 8.64 -11.39 -4.67
C LEU A 101 9.88 -12.30 -4.73
N PRO A 102 9.71 -13.62 -4.89
CA PRO A 102 10.83 -14.55 -4.89
C PRO A 102 11.84 -14.22 -6.00
N SER A 103 13.11 -14.05 -5.63
CA SER A 103 14.21 -14.07 -6.58
C SER A 103 14.38 -15.51 -7.07
N ARG A 104 14.40 -15.68 -8.39
CA ARG A 104 14.71 -16.95 -9.06
C ARG A 104 15.96 -17.61 -8.52
#